data_AF-A0A957J267-F1
#
_entry.id   AF-A0A957J267-F1
#
_cell.length_a   1.000
_cell.length_b   1.000
_cell.length_c   1.000
_cell.angle_alpha   90.00
_cell.angle_beta   90.00
_cell.angle_gamma   90.00
#
_symmetry.space_group_name_H-M   'P 1'
#
loop_
_entity.id
_entity.type
_entity.pdbx_description
1 polymer ?
#
loop_
_entity_poly.entity_id
_entity_poly.type
_entity_poly.pdbx_seq_one_letter_code
_entity_poly.pdbx_strand_id
1 'polypeptide(L)'
;MSEVPPGSMGLTLQPYWSPGLRVPGPEAKGAIIGWGDVHTRGHLYRAILEGVAYALREGKERTEKRSHAAITDLRVAGGGSQSD
;
A
#
# COMPACT_ATOMS: atom_id res chain seq x y z
N MET A 1 13.59 -10.74 1.27
CA MET A 1 12.54 -10.06 2.06
C MET A 1 12.27 -10.74 3.41
N SER A 2 12.88 -11.91 3.68
CA SER A 2 12.66 -12.73 4.88
C SER A 2 13.19 -12.14 6.20
N GLU A 3 14.06 -11.13 6.16
CA GLU A 3 14.65 -10.55 7.38
C GLU A 3 13.83 -9.43 8.02
N VAL A 4 12.94 -8.77 7.27
CA VAL A 4 12.13 -7.66 7.80
C VAL A 4 10.78 -8.21 8.25
N PRO A 5 10.29 -7.93 9.47
CA PRO A 5 8.99 -8.43 9.93
C PRO A 5 7.80 -7.76 9.22
N PRO A 6 6.61 -8.41 9.20
CA PRO A 6 5.36 -7.77 8.74
C PRO A 6 5.08 -6.43 9.39
N GLY A 7 4.57 -5.49 8.58
CA GLY A 7 4.34 -4.12 9.02
C GLY A 7 5.59 -3.26 9.11
N SER A 8 6.75 -3.77 8.66
CA SER A 8 8.02 -3.03 8.53
C SER A 8 8.42 -2.24 9.80
N MET A 9 8.14 -2.81 10.98
CA MET A 9 8.34 -2.19 12.30
C MET A 9 7.63 -0.82 12.49
N GLY A 10 6.48 -0.64 11.83
CA GLY A 10 5.68 0.58 11.90
C GLY A 10 5.91 1.55 10.74
N LEU A 11 6.89 1.26 9.87
CA LEU A 11 7.12 2.05 8.66
C LEU A 11 6.00 1.83 7.64
N THR A 12 5.30 2.91 7.27
CA THR A 12 4.12 2.87 6.41
C THR A 12 4.21 3.84 5.24
N LEU A 13 3.84 3.38 4.05
CA LEU A 13 3.72 4.22 2.85
C LEU A 13 2.31 4.81 2.70
N GLN A 14 2.26 6.11 2.41
CA GLN A 14 1.13 6.80 1.81
C GLN A 14 1.39 6.98 0.31
N PRO A 15 0.76 6.20 -0.60
CA PRO A 15 1.06 6.20 -2.03
C PRO A 15 0.35 7.33 -2.81
N TYR A 16 0.29 8.53 -2.25
CA TYR A 16 -0.48 9.65 -2.79
C TYR A 16 0.34 10.54 -3.74
N TRP A 17 0.83 9.94 -4.83
CA TRP A 17 1.64 10.66 -5.83
C TRP A 17 0.84 11.21 -7.01
N SER A 18 -0.35 10.65 -7.26
CA SER A 18 -1.16 11.03 -8.42
C SER A 18 -1.91 12.35 -8.19
N PRO A 19 -1.96 13.25 -9.19
CA PRO A 19 -2.79 14.45 -9.11
C PRO A 19 -4.28 14.08 -9.08
N GLY A 20 -5.10 14.90 -8.42
CA GLY A 20 -6.56 14.75 -8.45
C GLY A 20 -7.14 13.66 -7.54
N LEU A 21 -6.40 13.22 -6.52
CA LEU A 21 -6.92 12.35 -5.47
C LEU A 21 -8.16 12.97 -4.82
N ARG A 22 -9.30 12.26 -4.92
CA ARG A 22 -10.57 12.66 -4.28
C ARG A 22 -10.69 12.19 -2.83
N VAL A 23 -9.94 11.15 -2.48
CA VAL A 23 -9.88 10.55 -1.15
C VAL A 23 -8.41 10.23 -0.90
N PRO A 24 -7.80 10.67 0.22
CA PRO A 24 -8.42 11.45 1.30
C PRO A 24 -8.72 12.91 0.92
N GLY A 25 -8.04 13.46 -0.08
CA GLY A 25 -8.25 14.82 -0.57
C GLY A 25 -7.12 15.30 -1.48
N PRO A 26 -7.26 16.46 -2.14
CA PRO A 26 -6.24 17.02 -3.05
C PRO A 26 -4.94 17.44 -2.34
N GLU A 27 -4.99 17.64 -1.03
CA GLU A 27 -3.84 17.95 -0.18
C GLU A 27 -2.94 16.75 0.09
N ALA A 28 -3.42 15.54 -0.19
CA ALA A 28 -2.68 14.31 0.03
C ALA A 28 -1.35 14.29 -0.75
N LYS A 29 -0.28 13.81 -0.09
CA LYS A 29 1.06 13.69 -0.66
C LYS A 29 1.67 12.33 -0.38
N GLY A 30 2.50 11.88 -1.31
CA GLY A 30 3.32 10.70 -1.13
C GLY A 30 4.24 10.85 0.08
N ALA A 31 4.17 9.93 1.03
CA ALA A 31 4.95 10.00 2.25
C ALA A 31 5.31 8.62 2.78
N ILE A 32 6.42 8.52 3.50
CA ILE A 32 6.77 7.38 4.33
C ILE A 32 6.77 7.88 5.78
N ILE A 33 5.98 7.24 6.63
CA ILE A 33 5.74 7.68 8.01
C ILE A 33 6.13 6.54 8.96
N GLY A 34 6.64 6.89 10.15
CA GLY A 34 7.02 5.91 11.18
C GLY A 34 8.52 5.58 11.22
N TRP A 35 9.38 6.47 10.73
CA TRP A 35 10.83 6.29 10.79
C TRP A 35 11.36 6.17 12.22
N GLY A 36 12.46 5.42 12.33
CA GLY A 36 13.17 5.07 13.55
C GLY A 36 14.54 4.49 13.16
N ASP A 37 15.48 4.44 14.10
CA ASP A 37 16.87 4.00 13.91
C ASP A 37 17.01 2.53 13.51
N VAL A 38 16.04 1.69 13.86
CA VAL A 38 15.97 0.26 13.48
C VAL A 38 15.74 0.02 11.99
N HIS A 39 15.27 1.03 11.25
CA HIS A 39 14.85 0.84 9.87
C HIS A 39 16.03 0.84 8.90
N THR A 40 15.99 -0.12 7.97
CA THR A 40 16.96 -0.26 6.89
C THR A 40 16.29 -0.07 5.53
N ARG A 41 17.08 -0.10 4.45
CA ARG A 41 16.54 -0.11 3.07
C ARG A 41 15.57 -1.27 2.84
N GLY A 42 15.76 -2.41 3.52
CA GLY A 42 14.84 -3.53 3.47
C GLY A 42 13.46 -3.17 4.04
N HIS A 43 13.43 -2.43 5.15
CA HIS A 43 12.18 -1.94 5.77
C HIS A 43 11.46 -0.98 4.82
N LEU A 44 12.18 -0.04 4.21
CA LEU A 44 11.61 0.86 3.22
C LEU A 44 11.00 0.10 2.04
N TYR A 45 11.72 -0.87 1.49
CA TYR A 45 11.24 -1.66 0.36
C TYR A 45 9.97 -2.45 0.71
N ARG A 46 9.97 -3.13 1.87
CA ARG A 46 8.79 -3.86 2.35
C ARG A 46 7.61 -2.92 2.62
N ALA A 47 7.84 -1.77 3.24
CA ALA A 47 6.80 -0.77 3.52
C ALA A 47 6.16 -0.22 2.23
N ILE A 48 6.94 -0.09 1.15
CA ILE A 48 6.40 0.30 -0.17
C ILE A 48 5.47 -0.79 -0.71
N LEU A 49 5.91 -2.05 -0.70
CA LEU A 49 5.10 -3.17 -1.19
C LEU A 49 3.82 -3.35 -0.37
N GLU A 50 3.93 -3.33 0.96
CA GLU A 50 2.77 -3.42 1.87
C GLU A 50 1.83 -2.22 1.70
N GLY A 51 2.36 -1.00 1.56
CA GLY A 51 1.55 0.21 1.35
C GLY A 51 0.73 0.18 0.05
N VAL A 52 1.32 -0.32 -1.05
CA VAL A 52 0.57 -0.53 -2.30
C VAL A 52 -0.53 -1.57 -2.11
N ALA A 53 -0.24 -2.68 -1.42
CA ALA A 53 -1.24 -3.70 -1.12
C ALA A 53 -2.39 -3.16 -0.24
N TYR A 54 -2.08 -2.30 0.74
CA TYR A 54 -3.09 -1.65 1.57
C TYR A 54 -3.97 -0.68 0.77
N ALA A 55 -3.40 0.09 -0.17
CA ALA A 55 -4.18 0.95 -1.05
C ALA A 55 -5.14 0.14 -1.96
N LEU A 56 -4.68 -1.01 -2.47
CA LEU A 56 -5.53 -1.93 -3.23
C LEU A 56 -6.66 -2.51 -2.35
N ARG A 57 -6.35 -2.88 -1.11
CA ARG A 57 -7.34 -3.34 -0.12
C ARG A 57 -8.37 -2.26 0.20
N GLU A 58 -7.95 -1.02 0.43
CA GLU A 58 -8.87 0.11 0.65
C GLU A 58 -9.79 0.30 -0.57
N GLY A 59 -9.24 0.21 -1.78
CA GLY A 59 -10.01 0.23 -3.03
C GLY A 59 -11.04 -0.89 -3.12
N LYS A 60 -10.67 -2.13 -2.75
CA LYS A 60 -11.57 -3.28 -2.67
C LYS A 60 -12.72 -3.00 -1.70
N GLU A 61 -12.40 -2.65 -0.44
CA GLU A 61 -13.38 -2.40 0.61
C GLU A 61 -14.37 -1.29 0.23
N ARG A 62 -13.87 -0.21 -0.40
CA ARG A 62 -14.71 0.87 -0.92
C ARG A 62 -15.60 0.44 -2.08
N THR A 63 -15.10 -0.42 -2.95
CA THR A 63 -15.87 -0.96 -4.07
C THR A 63 -17.00 -1.85 -3.56
N GLU A 64 -16.69 -2.82 -2.68
CA GLU A 64 -17.67 -3.72 -2.06
C GLU A 64 -18.73 -2.94 -1.29
N LYS A 65 -18.34 -1.90 -0.55
CA LYS A 65 -19.28 -1.03 0.17
C LYS A 65 -20.25 -0.29 -0.75
N ARG A 66 -19.84 0.08 -1.97
CA ARG A 66 -20.67 0.78 -2.95
C ARG A 66 -21.52 -0.17 -3.79
N SER A 67 -20.98 -1.32 -4.17
CA SER A 67 -21.66 -2.30 -5.01
C SER A 67 -22.55 -3.25 -4.23
N HIS A 68 -22.36 -3.37 -2.92
CA HIS A 68 -22.95 -4.40 -2.07
C HIS A 68 -22.62 -5.84 -2.53
N ALA A 69 -21.57 -6.02 -3.33
CA ALA A 69 -21.13 -7.31 -3.84
C ALA A 69 -19.70 -7.59 -3.35
N ALA A 70 -19.47 -8.80 -2.83
CA ALA A 70 -18.15 -9.23 -2.40
C ALA A 70 -17.24 -9.56 -3.60
N ILE A 71 -16.00 -9.10 -3.55
CA ILE A 71 -14.94 -9.48 -4.48
C ILE A 71 -14.28 -10.74 -3.92
N THR A 72 -14.47 -11.87 -4.62
CA THR A 72 -13.98 -13.19 -4.20
C THR A 72 -12.61 -13.52 -4.78
N ASP A 73 -12.24 -12.90 -5.91
CA ASP A 73 -11.04 -13.24 -6.66
C ASP A 73 -10.31 -11.96 -7.09
N LEU A 74 -8.99 -11.94 -6.89
CA LEU A 74 -8.12 -10.88 -7.38
C LEU A 74 -7.25 -11.43 -8.51
N ARG A 75 -7.35 -10.84 -9.69
CA ARG A 75 -6.47 -11.14 -10.83
C ARG A 75 -5.49 -10.00 -11.03
N VAL A 76 -4.20 -10.30 -10.96
CA VAL A 76 -3.12 -9.31 -11.11
C VAL A 76 -2.45 -9.53 -12.46
N ALA A 77 -2.23 -8.45 -13.21
CA ALA A 77 -1.51 -8.48 -14.48
C ALA A 77 -0.55 -7.28 -14.55
N GLY A 78 0.64 -7.49 -15.11
CA GLY A 78 1.69 -6.47 -15.28
C GLY A 78 3.03 -6.87 -14.64
N GLY A 79 4.09 -6.09 -14.85
CA GLY A 79 5.45 -6.46 -14.40
C GLY A 79 5.59 -6.70 -12.89
N GLY A 80 4.79 -6.02 -12.06
CA GLY A 80 4.78 -6.24 -10.61
C GLY A 80 4.17 -7.59 -10.18
N SER A 81 3.46 -8.30 -11.06
CA SER A 81 2.88 -9.62 -10.75
C SER A 81 3.90 -10.77 -10.81
N GLN A 82 5.15 -10.49 -11.20
CA GLN A 82 6.25 -11.46 -11.23
C GLN A 82 7.22 -11.31 -10.04
N SER A 83 6.87 -10.49 -9.06
CA SER A 83 7.68 -10.32 -7.85
C SER A 83 7.29 -11.40 -6.83
N ASP A 84 8.27 -12.21 -6.40
CA ASP A 84 8.16 -13.16 -5.29
C ASP A 84 8.40 -12.49 -3.92
#